data_AF-A0A7S0M177-F1
#
_entry.id   AF-A0A7S0M177-F1
#
_cell.length_a   1.000
_cell.length_b   1.000
_cell.length_c   1.000
_cell.angle_alpha   90.00
_cell.angle_beta   90.00
_cell.angle_gamma   90.00
#
_symmetry.space_group_name_H-M   'P 1'
#
loop_
_entity.id
_entity.type
_entity.pdbx_description
1 polymer ?
#
loop_
_entity_poly.entity_id
_entity_poly.type
_entity_poly.pdbx_seq_one_letter_code
_entity_poly.pdbx_strand_id
1 'polypeptide(L)'
;RVSSQLVLDDIADEFEETVDNVAKSEPTDPYTKMLQWGVDNMDRASVAEQAKAIREGRMKPKQFDKDVMDLIFGSKINFLQKAVDELNKAHKSNIEEDLVAALEQLEEQITDIDNAGDLDTLGGLRPTLDLLVHASGRVRQAAFWVVGSTVQSNPKMQDLVFSLGALPTILAPIQAAADASPATAAAAAAAAAA
;
A
#
# COMPACT_ATOMS: atom_id res chain seq x y z
N ARG A 1 -1.78 25.61 26.05
CA ARG A 1 -0.49 25.13 25.51
C ARG A 1 0.20 24.38 26.65
N VAL A 2 0.03 23.07 26.72
CA VAL A 2 0.68 22.23 27.72
C VAL A 2 1.84 21.58 26.99
N SER A 3 3.06 21.95 27.38
CA SER A 3 4.29 21.35 26.85
C SER A 3 4.35 19.91 27.34
N SER A 4 4.26 18.94 26.42
CA SER A 4 4.53 17.54 26.67
C SER A 4 6.04 17.36 26.84
N GLN A 5 6.54 17.75 28.00
CA GLN A 5 7.91 17.45 28.42
C GLN A 5 7.86 16.06 29.04
N LEU A 6 8.35 15.06 28.30
CA LEU A 6 8.56 13.70 28.80
C LEU A 6 9.49 13.80 30.01
N VAL A 7 8.91 13.66 31.21
CA VAL A 7 9.65 13.51 32.47
C VAL A 7 10.28 12.12 32.41
N LEU A 8 11.55 12.09 32.03
CA LEU A 8 12.42 10.91 32.03
C LEU A 8 13.43 10.99 33.19
N ASP A 9 13.01 11.54 34.33
CA ASP A 9 13.92 11.77 35.46
C ASP A 9 13.87 10.65 36.52
N ASP A 10 12.95 9.68 36.41
CA ASP A 10 12.76 8.59 37.40
C ASP A 10 13.03 7.16 36.86
N ILE A 11 13.62 7.02 35.67
CA ILE A 11 13.98 5.70 35.09
C ILE A 11 15.50 5.48 35.13
N ALA A 12 16.15 5.84 36.24
CA ALA A 12 17.61 5.76 36.32
C ALA A 12 18.13 4.49 37.03
N ASP A 13 17.41 3.90 38.00
CA ASP A 13 18.06 2.92 38.89
C ASP A 13 17.52 1.48 38.81
N GLU A 14 16.32 1.22 38.29
CA GLU A 14 15.77 -0.15 38.25
C GLU A 14 16.04 -0.94 36.95
N PHE A 15 16.54 -0.28 35.89
CA PHE A 15 16.76 -0.96 34.62
C PHE A 15 18.15 -1.60 34.49
N GLU A 16 19.19 -1.09 35.15
CA GLU A 16 20.57 -1.59 34.95
C GLU A 16 20.72 -3.08 35.31
N GLU A 17 20.04 -3.57 36.35
CA GLU A 17 20.17 -4.97 36.80
C GLU A 17 19.46 -5.98 35.88
N THR A 18 18.49 -5.54 35.05
CA THR A 18 17.75 -6.42 34.14
C THR A 18 18.39 -6.53 32.74
N VAL A 19 19.14 -5.51 32.29
CA VAL A 19 19.78 -5.53 30.96
C VAL A 19 20.93 -6.55 30.90
N ASP A 20 21.67 -6.72 32.00
CA ASP A 20 22.83 -7.61 32.08
C ASP A 20 22.48 -9.11 31.99
N ASN A 21 21.25 -9.49 32.33
CA ASN A 21 20.81 -10.89 32.27
C ASN A 21 20.29 -11.29 30.88
N VAL A 22 19.72 -10.35 30.12
CA VAL A 22 19.26 -10.60 28.73
C VAL A 22 20.44 -10.75 27.77
N ALA A 23 21.54 -10.03 28.03
CA ALA A 23 22.75 -10.10 27.20
C ALA A 23 23.50 -11.45 27.28
N LYS A 24 23.23 -12.28 28.30
CA LYS A 24 23.99 -13.53 28.57
C LYS A 24 23.36 -14.80 27.99
N SER A 25 22.11 -14.77 27.53
CA SER A 25 21.51 -15.91 26.84
C SER A 25 21.85 -15.87 25.36
N GLU A 26 22.57 -16.85 24.83
CA GLU A 26 22.76 -16.98 23.38
C GLU A 26 21.39 -17.24 22.73
N PRO A 27 20.90 -16.35 21.86
CA PRO A 27 19.61 -16.54 21.22
C PRO A 27 19.71 -17.68 20.23
N THR A 28 18.77 -18.63 20.32
CA THR A 28 18.74 -19.82 19.47
C THR A 28 18.12 -19.55 18.10
N ASP A 29 17.31 -18.50 17.98
CA ASP A 29 16.58 -18.13 16.76
C ASP A 29 17.46 -17.29 15.79
N PRO A 30 17.50 -17.62 14.48
CA PRO A 30 18.33 -16.92 13.49
C PRO A 30 18.02 -15.42 13.36
N TYR A 31 16.75 -15.00 13.48
CA TYR A 31 16.41 -13.57 13.42
C TYR A 31 16.94 -12.82 14.62
N THR A 32 16.82 -13.42 15.79
CA THR A 32 17.34 -12.86 17.04
C THR A 32 18.87 -12.78 17.02
N LYS A 33 19.57 -13.78 16.45
CA LYS A 33 21.03 -13.73 16.24
C LYS A 33 21.46 -12.61 15.29
N MET A 34 20.70 -12.37 14.22
CA MET A 34 21.00 -11.29 13.28
C MET A 34 20.86 -9.92 13.94
N LEU A 35 19.81 -9.73 14.74
CA LEU A 35 19.60 -8.51 15.51
C LEU A 35 20.72 -8.31 16.55
N GLN A 36 21.09 -9.35 17.27
CA GLN A 36 22.17 -9.29 18.24
C GLN A 36 23.51 -8.97 17.57
N TRP A 37 23.83 -9.61 16.45
CA TRP A 37 25.02 -9.28 15.67
C TRP A 37 25.04 -7.81 15.25
N GLY A 38 23.89 -7.28 14.82
CA GLY A 38 23.76 -5.86 14.49
C GLY A 38 24.05 -4.93 15.68
N VAL A 39 23.62 -5.32 16.89
CA VAL A 39 23.89 -4.57 18.13
C VAL A 39 25.37 -4.66 18.52
N ASP A 40 25.99 -5.83 18.38
CA ASP A 40 27.37 -6.07 18.79
C ASP A 40 28.40 -5.47 17.82
N ASN A 41 28.07 -5.39 16.53
CA ASN A 41 28.91 -4.77 15.50
C ASN A 41 28.67 -3.25 15.34
N MET A 42 27.71 -2.67 16.06
CA MET A 42 27.50 -1.23 16.06
C MET A 42 28.51 -0.55 16.99
N ASP A 43 29.11 0.55 16.53
CA ASP A 43 29.96 1.40 17.37
C ASP A 43 29.10 2.19 18.39
N ARG A 44 28.82 1.55 19.52
CA ARG A 44 27.99 2.10 20.60
C ARG A 44 28.57 3.40 21.19
N ALA A 45 29.89 3.55 21.22
CA ALA A 45 30.53 4.74 21.75
C ALA A 45 30.27 5.96 20.85
N SER A 46 30.44 5.79 19.53
CA SER A 46 30.14 6.83 18.54
C SER A 46 28.65 7.20 18.52
N VAL A 47 27.75 6.22 18.64
CA VAL A 47 26.29 6.48 18.66
C VAL A 47 25.87 7.20 19.95
N ALA A 48 26.41 6.81 21.11
CA ALA A 48 26.12 7.46 22.38
C ALA A 48 26.63 8.91 22.42
N GLU A 49 27.82 9.16 21.87
CA GLU A 49 28.38 10.52 21.77
C GLU A 49 27.53 11.41 20.84
N GLN A 50 27.11 10.88 19.69
CA GLN A 50 26.20 11.58 18.78
C GLN A 50 24.83 11.86 19.42
N ALA A 51 24.26 10.90 20.15
CA ALA A 51 22.98 11.08 20.86
C ALA A 51 23.08 12.16 21.95
N LYS A 52 24.18 12.19 22.70
CA LYS A 52 24.45 13.23 23.71
C LYS A 52 24.65 14.60 23.05
N ALA A 53 25.42 14.67 21.96
CA ALA A 53 25.61 15.90 21.20
C ALA A 53 24.30 16.45 20.60
N ILE A 54 23.35 15.59 20.22
CA ILE A 54 22.01 15.98 19.76
C ILE A 54 21.15 16.53 20.90
N ARG A 55 21.15 15.87 22.07
CA ARG A 55 20.41 16.33 23.26
C ARG A 55 20.91 17.70 23.77
N GLU A 56 22.21 17.92 23.70
CA GLU A 56 22.85 19.18 24.08
C GLU A 56 22.78 20.25 22.97
N GLY A 57 22.15 19.96 21.83
CA GLY A 57 21.99 20.89 20.71
C GLY A 57 23.28 21.19 19.93
N ARG A 58 24.38 20.48 20.22
CA ARG A 58 25.68 20.59 19.53
C ARG A 58 25.67 19.95 18.15
N MET A 59 24.72 19.06 17.88
CA MET A 59 24.53 18.41 16.58
C MET A 59 23.04 18.29 16.26
N LYS A 60 22.65 18.46 15.00
CA LYS A 60 21.29 18.13 14.56
C LYS A 60 21.23 16.65 14.22
N PRO A 61 20.12 15.94 14.52
CA PRO A 61 19.97 14.56 14.11
C PRO A 61 20.16 14.49 12.60
N LYS A 62 21.05 13.58 12.16
CA LYS A 62 21.31 13.36 10.75
C LYS A 62 20.00 12.91 10.12
N GLN A 63 19.36 13.82 9.39
CA GLN A 63 18.17 13.50 8.62
C GLN A 63 18.61 12.50 7.56
N PHE A 64 17.84 11.43 7.36
CA PHE A 64 18.05 10.58 6.20
C PHE A 64 17.98 11.46 4.96
N ASP A 65 18.95 11.29 4.07
CA ASP A 65 18.97 12.05 2.83
C ASP A 65 17.69 11.72 2.07
N LYS A 66 16.91 12.75 1.76
CA LYS A 66 15.60 12.58 1.11
C LYS A 66 15.78 11.81 -0.20
N ASP A 67 16.89 12.03 -0.90
CA ASP A 67 17.21 11.36 -2.15
C ASP A 67 17.50 9.86 -1.95
N VAL A 68 18.13 9.49 -0.82
CA VAL A 68 18.36 8.09 -0.45
C VAL A 68 17.06 7.42 -0.01
N MET A 69 16.20 8.15 0.70
CA MET A 69 14.89 7.65 1.11
C MET A 69 13.96 7.47 -0.09
N ASP A 70 13.99 8.40 -1.05
CA ASP A 70 13.27 8.30 -2.33
C ASP A 70 13.83 7.17 -3.22
N LEU A 71 15.15 6.89 -3.16
CA LEU A 71 15.74 5.75 -3.87
C LEU A 71 15.28 4.41 -3.29
N ILE A 72 15.19 4.31 -1.95
CA ILE A 72 14.81 3.07 -1.26
C ILE A 72 13.30 2.85 -1.26
N PHE A 73 12.52 3.88 -0.91
CA PHE A 73 11.06 3.80 -0.71
C PHE A 73 10.24 4.46 -1.82
N GLY A 74 10.81 5.45 -2.52
CA GLY A 74 10.10 6.13 -3.59
C GLY A 74 9.79 5.20 -4.76
N SER A 75 10.55 4.13 -4.96
CA SER A 75 10.30 3.16 -6.03
C SER A 75 8.83 2.68 -6.05
N LYS A 76 8.34 2.08 -4.97
CA LYS A 76 6.99 1.49 -4.90
C LYS A 76 5.86 2.50 -5.11
N ILE A 77 5.85 3.61 -4.36
CA ILE A 77 4.81 4.64 -4.49
C ILE A 77 4.87 5.33 -5.86
N ASN A 78 6.06 5.54 -6.42
CA ASN A 78 6.20 6.12 -7.75
C ASN A 78 5.63 5.22 -8.84
N PHE A 79 5.65 3.89 -8.68
CA PHE A 79 5.07 2.98 -9.67
C PHE A 79 3.54 3.02 -9.66
N LEU A 80 2.92 2.97 -8.48
CA LEU A 80 1.47 3.10 -8.37
C LEU A 80 0.98 4.47 -8.85
N GLN A 81 1.64 5.56 -8.46
CA GLN A 81 1.30 6.91 -8.94
C GLN A 81 1.39 7.00 -10.47
N LYS A 82 2.43 6.44 -11.08
CA LYS A 82 2.57 6.41 -12.55
C LYS A 82 1.43 5.65 -13.21
N ALA A 83 1.08 4.47 -12.70
CA ALA A 83 -0.03 3.68 -13.24
C ALA A 83 -1.37 4.44 -13.13
N VAL A 84 -1.61 5.14 -12.01
CA VAL A 84 -2.79 5.99 -11.83
C VAL A 84 -2.78 7.20 -12.79
N ASP A 85 -1.63 7.81 -13.02
CA ASP A 85 -1.50 8.91 -13.98
C ASP A 85 -1.75 8.46 -15.42
N GLU A 86 -1.29 7.26 -15.78
CA GLU A 86 -1.53 6.62 -17.07
C GLU A 86 -3.01 6.27 -17.25
N LEU A 87 -3.66 5.71 -16.22
CA LEU A 87 -5.10 5.49 -16.22
C LEU A 87 -5.86 6.81 -16.42
N ASN A 88 -5.48 7.87 -15.71
CA ASN A 88 -6.14 9.17 -15.84
C ASN A 88 -5.95 9.79 -17.23
N LYS A 89 -4.82 9.53 -17.90
CA LYS A 89 -4.60 9.95 -19.29
C LYS A 89 -5.45 9.12 -20.25
N ALA A 90 -5.45 7.80 -20.09
CA ALA A 90 -6.25 6.87 -20.91
C ALA A 90 -7.75 7.13 -20.77
N HIS A 91 -8.22 7.45 -19.55
CA HIS A 91 -9.60 7.82 -19.30
C HIS A 91 -10.02 9.08 -20.08
N LYS A 92 -9.12 10.05 -20.23
CA LYS A 92 -9.38 11.27 -21.01
C LYS A 92 -9.35 11.04 -22.52
N SER A 93 -8.44 10.20 -23.01
CA SER A 93 -8.38 9.86 -24.44
C SER A 93 -9.52 8.94 -24.86
N ASN A 94 -10.03 8.13 -23.93
CA ASN A 94 -11.10 7.16 -24.12
C ASN A 94 -10.81 6.19 -25.29
N ILE A 95 -9.54 5.79 -25.40
CA ILE A 95 -9.07 4.81 -26.38
C ILE A 95 -9.07 3.45 -25.68
N GLU A 96 -9.77 2.49 -26.24
CA GLU A 96 -9.98 1.17 -25.63
C GLU A 96 -8.67 0.46 -25.26
N GLU A 97 -7.72 0.37 -26.20
CA GLU A 97 -6.44 -0.31 -25.95
C GLU A 97 -5.60 0.39 -24.86
N ASP A 98 -5.60 1.72 -24.82
CA ASP A 98 -4.90 2.48 -23.79
C ASP A 98 -5.54 2.29 -22.41
N LEU A 99 -6.88 2.20 -22.36
CA LEU A 99 -7.63 1.95 -21.14
C LEU A 99 -7.34 0.55 -20.59
N VAL A 100 -7.38 -0.47 -21.43
CA VAL A 100 -7.09 -1.85 -21.03
C VAL A 100 -5.65 -1.95 -20.54
N ALA A 101 -4.68 -1.44 -21.30
CA ALA A 101 -3.27 -1.47 -20.91
C ALA A 101 -3.03 -0.75 -19.57
N ALA A 102 -3.64 0.41 -19.36
CA ALA A 102 -3.51 1.15 -18.11
C ALA A 102 -4.16 0.41 -16.93
N LEU A 103 -5.30 -0.26 -17.14
CA LEU A 103 -5.97 -1.06 -16.10
C LEU A 103 -5.17 -2.33 -15.75
N GLU A 104 -4.57 -3.00 -16.73
CA GLU A 104 -3.70 -4.17 -16.51
C GLU A 104 -2.46 -3.78 -15.71
N GLN A 105 -1.77 -2.71 -16.10
CA GLN A 105 -0.62 -2.20 -15.37
C GLN A 105 -0.97 -1.75 -13.94
N LEU A 106 -2.16 -1.16 -13.78
CA LEU A 106 -2.65 -0.79 -12.46
C LEU A 106 -2.96 -2.02 -11.59
N GLU A 107 -3.48 -3.09 -12.17
CA GLU A 107 -3.70 -4.34 -11.43
C GLU A 107 -2.39 -4.94 -10.92
N GLU A 108 -1.34 -4.98 -11.75
CA GLU A 108 -0.03 -5.48 -11.32
C GLU A 108 0.44 -4.80 -10.04
N GLN A 109 0.15 -3.50 -9.88
CA GLN A 109 0.51 -2.75 -8.67
C GLN A 109 -0.43 -3.04 -7.48
N ILE A 110 -1.72 -3.20 -7.72
CA ILE A 110 -2.76 -3.39 -6.68
C ILE A 110 -2.72 -4.79 -6.06
N THR A 111 -2.06 -5.76 -6.70
CA THR A 111 -1.79 -7.07 -6.07
C THR A 111 -1.01 -6.95 -4.76
N ASP A 112 -0.24 -5.87 -4.56
CA ASP A 112 0.36 -5.52 -3.28
C ASP A 112 -0.70 -4.81 -2.40
N ILE A 113 -1.01 -5.38 -1.24
CA ILE A 113 -2.10 -4.92 -0.35
C ILE A 113 -1.88 -3.46 0.09
N ASP A 114 -0.63 -3.06 0.29
CA ASP A 114 -0.29 -1.69 0.68
C ASP A 114 -0.68 -0.70 -0.43
N ASN A 115 -0.43 -1.06 -1.69
CA ASN A 115 -0.79 -0.25 -2.86
C ASN A 115 -2.31 -0.16 -3.05
N ALA A 116 -3.05 -1.25 -2.81
CA ALA A 116 -4.51 -1.26 -2.91
C ALA A 116 -5.17 -0.25 -1.94
N GLY A 117 -4.60 -0.07 -0.74
CA GLY A 117 -5.08 0.90 0.23
C GLY A 117 -4.86 2.35 -0.19
N ASP A 118 -3.79 2.64 -0.93
CA ASP A 118 -3.43 3.99 -1.37
C ASP A 118 -4.13 4.40 -2.68
N LEU A 119 -4.81 3.49 -3.37
CA LEU A 119 -5.45 3.75 -4.67
C LEU A 119 -6.46 4.91 -4.65
N ASP A 120 -7.27 5.01 -3.58
CA ASP A 120 -8.22 6.12 -3.43
C ASP A 120 -7.50 7.44 -3.17
N THR A 121 -6.46 7.43 -2.31
CA THR A 121 -5.64 8.60 -2.00
C THR A 121 -4.97 9.19 -3.23
N LEU A 122 -4.53 8.33 -4.16
CA LEU A 122 -3.91 8.74 -5.43
C LEU A 122 -4.95 9.10 -6.52
N GLY A 123 -6.24 8.92 -6.24
CA GLY A 123 -7.34 9.29 -7.13
C GLY A 123 -7.60 8.29 -8.27
N GLY A 124 -7.13 7.05 -8.16
CA GLY A 124 -7.34 6.00 -9.16
C GLY A 124 -8.69 5.27 -9.04
N LEU A 125 -9.33 5.32 -7.86
CA LEU A 125 -10.53 4.54 -7.58
C LEU A 125 -11.78 5.04 -8.33
N ARG A 126 -11.99 6.35 -8.44
CA ARG A 126 -13.16 6.88 -9.16
C ARG A 126 -13.11 6.60 -10.66
N PRO A 127 -11.99 6.87 -11.36
CA PRO A 127 -11.79 6.47 -12.76
C PRO A 127 -12.08 4.98 -13.02
N THR A 128 -11.59 4.10 -12.14
CA THR A 128 -11.80 2.64 -12.30
C THR A 128 -13.27 2.26 -12.14
N LEU A 129 -13.99 2.85 -11.19
CA LEU A 129 -15.43 2.62 -11.01
C LEU A 129 -16.27 3.13 -12.19
N ASP A 130 -15.91 4.28 -12.78
CA ASP A 130 -16.61 4.83 -13.95
C ASP A 130 -16.47 3.89 -15.18
N LEU A 131 -15.33 3.21 -15.30
CA LEU A 131 -15.06 2.25 -16.38
C LEU A 131 -15.83 0.94 -16.27
N LEU A 132 -16.49 0.66 -15.14
CA LEU A 132 -17.37 -0.53 -14.98
C LEU A 132 -18.59 -0.50 -15.90
N VAL A 133 -18.99 0.68 -16.38
CA VAL A 133 -20.14 0.87 -17.30
C VAL A 133 -19.66 1.21 -18.72
N HIS A 134 -18.37 1.00 -19.02
CA HIS A 134 -17.82 1.30 -20.33
C HIS A 134 -18.49 0.47 -21.45
N ALA A 135 -18.50 0.99 -22.68
CA ALA A 135 -19.16 0.31 -23.81
C ALA A 135 -18.46 -1.00 -24.22
N SER A 136 -17.12 -1.03 -24.19
CA SER A 136 -16.31 -2.22 -24.46
C SER A 136 -16.35 -3.23 -23.30
N GLY A 137 -16.53 -4.51 -23.63
CA GLY A 137 -16.47 -5.64 -22.70
C GLY A 137 -15.11 -5.79 -22.03
N ARG A 138 -14.02 -5.71 -22.80
CA ARG A 138 -12.64 -5.78 -22.31
C ARG A 138 -12.34 -4.75 -21.24
N VAL A 139 -12.75 -3.50 -21.46
CA VAL A 139 -12.52 -2.41 -20.50
C VAL A 139 -13.30 -2.66 -19.22
N ARG A 140 -14.57 -3.09 -19.32
CA ARG A 140 -15.36 -3.45 -18.13
C ARG A 140 -14.71 -4.58 -17.36
N GLN A 141 -14.27 -5.63 -18.05
CA GLN A 141 -13.60 -6.78 -17.44
C GLN A 141 -12.34 -6.37 -16.68
N ALA A 142 -11.47 -5.59 -17.31
CA ALA A 142 -10.24 -5.11 -16.69
C ALA A 142 -10.55 -4.23 -15.46
N ALA A 143 -11.57 -3.37 -15.54
CA ALA A 143 -12.01 -2.55 -14.41
C ALA A 143 -12.58 -3.42 -13.27
N PHE A 144 -13.37 -4.45 -13.58
CA PHE A 144 -13.86 -5.41 -12.60
C PHE A 144 -12.74 -6.15 -11.88
N TRP A 145 -11.71 -6.54 -12.62
CA TRP A 145 -10.54 -7.23 -12.09
C TRP A 145 -9.79 -6.33 -11.10
N VAL A 146 -9.49 -5.08 -11.50
CA VAL A 146 -8.86 -4.08 -10.62
C VAL A 146 -9.68 -3.83 -9.35
N VAL A 147 -10.99 -3.61 -9.48
CA VAL A 147 -11.86 -3.37 -8.32
C VAL A 147 -11.90 -4.59 -7.39
N GLY A 148 -11.98 -5.80 -7.96
CA GLY A 148 -11.94 -7.05 -7.21
C GLY A 148 -10.66 -7.20 -6.39
N SER A 149 -9.50 -7.01 -7.02
CA SER A 149 -8.20 -7.05 -6.34
C SER A 149 -8.06 -5.97 -5.28
N THR A 150 -8.62 -4.78 -5.51
CA THR A 150 -8.57 -3.66 -4.56
C THR A 150 -9.34 -3.93 -3.27
N VAL A 151 -10.54 -4.54 -3.37
CA VAL A 151 -11.37 -4.83 -2.20
C VAL A 151 -11.01 -6.16 -1.52
N GLN A 152 -10.28 -7.03 -2.22
CA GLN A 152 -9.80 -8.30 -1.67
C GLN A 152 -8.89 -8.03 -0.47
N SER A 153 -9.21 -8.64 0.68
CA SER A 153 -8.46 -8.48 1.92
C SER A 153 -8.35 -7.04 2.48
N ASN A 154 -9.13 -6.07 1.96
CA ASN A 154 -9.09 -4.67 2.40
C ASN A 154 -10.49 -4.16 2.82
N PRO A 155 -10.87 -4.31 4.11
CA PRO A 155 -12.18 -3.88 4.62
C PRO A 155 -12.45 -2.38 4.43
N LYS A 156 -11.42 -1.54 4.53
CA LYS A 156 -11.58 -0.08 4.32
C LYS A 156 -12.01 0.22 2.90
N MET A 157 -11.40 -0.45 1.92
CA MET A 157 -11.77 -0.28 0.51
C MET A 157 -13.14 -0.90 0.20
N GLN A 158 -13.53 -1.99 0.88
CA GLN A 158 -14.90 -2.52 0.78
C GLN A 158 -15.95 -1.49 1.22
N ASP A 159 -15.76 -0.86 2.37
CA ASP A 159 -16.65 0.19 2.88
C ASP A 159 -16.68 1.41 1.96
N LEU A 160 -15.53 1.78 1.41
CA LEU A 160 -15.41 2.91 0.49
C LEU A 160 -16.17 2.66 -0.81
N VAL A 161 -15.93 1.52 -1.48
CA VAL A 161 -16.63 1.11 -2.70
C VAL A 161 -18.14 0.97 -2.44
N PHE A 162 -18.53 0.49 -1.25
CA PHE A 162 -19.93 0.45 -0.83
C PHE A 162 -20.53 1.86 -0.73
N SER A 163 -19.85 2.79 -0.08
CA SER A 163 -20.31 4.17 0.11
C SER A 163 -20.41 4.96 -1.21
N LEU A 164 -19.57 4.62 -2.19
CA LEU A 164 -19.62 5.18 -3.55
C LEU A 164 -20.79 4.62 -4.39
N GLY A 165 -21.55 3.67 -3.86
CA GLY A 165 -22.71 3.12 -4.54
C GLY A 165 -22.34 2.27 -5.77
N ALA A 166 -21.16 1.64 -5.76
CA ALA A 166 -20.70 0.81 -6.88
C ALA A 166 -21.37 -0.58 -6.93
N LEU A 167 -22.00 -1.03 -5.82
CA LEU A 167 -22.60 -2.36 -5.74
C LEU A 167 -23.65 -2.66 -6.83
N PRO A 168 -24.63 -1.79 -7.12
CA PRO A 168 -25.59 -2.03 -8.20
C PRO A 168 -24.90 -2.21 -9.55
N THR A 169 -23.88 -1.40 -9.83
CA THR A 169 -23.08 -1.49 -11.05
C THR A 169 -22.33 -2.82 -11.13
N ILE A 170 -21.81 -3.30 -9.99
CA ILE A 170 -21.09 -4.57 -9.92
C ILE A 170 -22.02 -5.78 -10.08
N LEU A 171 -23.23 -5.70 -9.56
CA LEU A 171 -24.20 -6.80 -9.58
C LEU A 171 -25.00 -6.88 -10.89
N ALA A 172 -25.11 -5.78 -11.64
CA ALA A 172 -25.90 -5.73 -12.87
C ALA A 172 -25.51 -6.80 -13.92
N PRO A 173 -24.22 -7.08 -14.19
CA PRO A 173 -23.83 -8.13 -15.14
C PRO A 173 -24.22 -9.54 -14.66
N ILE A 174 -24.15 -9.79 -13.34
CA ILE A 174 -24.48 -11.08 -12.74
C ILE A 174 -25.99 -11.34 -12.84
N GLN A 175 -26.81 -10.32 -12.58
CA GLN A 175 -28.26 -10.39 -12.72
C GLN A 175 -28.66 -10.60 -14.19
N ALA A 176 -28.05 -9.85 -15.11
CA ALA A 176 -28.28 -10.02 -16.54
C ALA A 176 -27.92 -11.43 -17.05
N ALA A 177 -26.87 -12.04 -16.49
CA ALA A 177 -26.50 -13.42 -16.79
C ALA A 177 -27.44 -14.46 -16.17
N ALA A 178 -28.07 -14.16 -15.02
CA ALA A 178 -29.03 -15.04 -14.35
C ALA A 178 -30.40 -15.05 -15.03
N ASP A 179 -30.83 -13.92 -15.60
CA ASP A 179 -32.07 -13.80 -16.37
C ASP A 179 -31.93 -14.35 -17.81
N ALA A 180 -30.70 -14.58 -18.25
CA ALA A 180 -30.35 -15.19 -19.52
C ALA A 180 -30.41 -16.73 -19.42
N SER A 181 -31.27 -17.37 -20.22
CA SER A 181 -31.28 -18.83 -20.43
C SER A 181 -29.84 -19.39 -20.58
N PRO A 182 -29.51 -20.62 -20.16
CA PRO A 182 -28.12 -21.13 -20.13
C PRO A 182 -27.34 -21.01 -21.46
N ALA A 183 -28.01 -20.86 -22.59
CA ALA A 183 -27.39 -20.57 -23.90
C ALA A 183 -26.86 -19.13 -24.05
N THR A 184 -27.47 -18.15 -23.38
CA THR A 184 -27.05 -16.74 -23.38
C THR A 184 -26.19 -16.36 -22.17
N ALA A 185 -26.26 -17.11 -21.07
CA ALA A 185 -25.35 -16.96 -19.92
C ALA A 185 -23.88 -17.22 -20.31
N ALA A 186 -23.61 -18.21 -21.17
CA ALA A 186 -22.28 -18.45 -21.72
C ALA A 186 -21.79 -17.30 -22.62
N ALA A 187 -22.70 -16.65 -23.37
CA ALA A 187 -22.36 -15.50 -24.21
C ALA A 187 -22.17 -14.21 -23.39
N ALA A 188 -22.93 -14.02 -22.30
CA ALA A 188 -22.78 -12.88 -21.39
C ALA A 188 -21.52 -12.99 -20.52
N ALA A 189 -21.20 -14.21 -20.03
CA ALA A 189 -19.94 -14.48 -19.36
C ALA A 189 -18.74 -14.34 -20.31
N ALA A 190 -18.89 -14.76 -21.58
CA ALA A 190 -17.86 -14.55 -22.61
C ALA A 190 -17.71 -13.07 -22.99
N ALA A 191 -18.79 -12.27 -23.02
CA ALA A 191 -18.73 -10.83 -23.27
C ALA A 191 -18.23 -10.00 -22.07
N ALA A 192 -18.14 -10.61 -20.89
CA ALA A 192 -17.38 -10.11 -19.75
C ALA A 192 -15.94 -10.65 -19.73
N ALA A 193 -15.58 -11.52 -20.68
CA ALA A 193 -14.25 -12.13 -20.83
C ALA A 193 -13.54 -11.77 -22.15
N ALA A 194 -14.17 -10.94 -23.00
CA ALA A 194 -13.76 -10.59 -24.36
C ALA A 194 -14.09 -9.14 -24.70
#